data_AF-A0A2V6V3A0-F1
#
_entry.id   AF-A0A2V6V3A0-F1
#
_cell.length_a   1.000
_cell.length_b   1.000
_cell.length_c   1.000
_cell.angle_alpha   90.00
_cell.angle_beta   90.00
_cell.angle_gamma   90.00
#
_symmetry.space_group_name_H-M   'P 1'
#
loop_
_entity.id
_entity.type
_entity.pdbx_description
1 polymer ?
#
loop_
_entity_poly.entity_id
_entity_poly.type
_entity_poly.pdbx_seq_one_letter_code
_entity_poly.pdbx_strand_id
1 'polypeptide(L)'
;MSRPSRAPDRSQKRRRPPKARRAQKADGSRKAGHSKKIERQKIGRSTKSAGSRRVVAAPVRLPRPTAAELRLLTLAQEVAGLARDARGPHALDAAVQKLAAAFGPPASLPGEVFQAWVRSRSDKTATLALAWAREQVRLGLQDVVERTPKGPRPRIDVDAATLSWLLLAACEAIAQEPPSAVADRVRSILELIGHVPATG
;
A
#
# COMPACT_ATOMS: atom_id res chain seq x y z
N MET A 1 7.97 -16.20 58.73
CA MET A 1 7.52 -17.50 58.17
C MET A 1 7.41 -17.26 56.65
N SER A 2 8.41 -17.57 55.81
CA SER A 2 8.94 -18.90 55.41
C SER A 2 7.81 -19.82 54.94
N ARG A 3 7.69 -20.32 53.70
CA ARG A 3 8.60 -20.55 52.56
C ARG A 3 7.76 -20.72 51.26
N PRO A 4 8.36 -20.57 50.07
CA PRO A 4 7.82 -20.98 48.77
C PRO A 4 8.17 -22.45 48.44
N SER A 5 7.46 -23.07 47.49
CA SER A 5 7.79 -24.38 46.86
C SER A 5 6.96 -24.55 45.59
N ARG A 6 7.38 -25.17 44.49
CA ARG A 6 8.68 -25.52 43.87
C ARG A 6 8.27 -26.06 42.48
N ALA A 7 9.03 -25.76 41.42
CA ALA A 7 8.86 -26.38 40.08
C ALA A 7 9.27 -27.87 40.08
N PRO A 8 9.05 -28.65 38.99
CA PRO A 8 10.07 -28.70 37.91
C PRO A 8 9.51 -28.90 36.48
N ASP A 9 10.15 -28.30 35.46
CA ASP A 9 11.05 -28.92 34.46
C ASP A 9 10.41 -30.00 33.55
N ARG A 10 10.25 -29.67 32.27
CA ARG A 10 10.27 -30.68 31.21
C ARG A 10 10.88 -30.14 29.92
N SER A 11 12.20 -30.20 29.92
CA SER A 11 13.07 -30.31 28.77
C SER A 11 12.62 -31.40 27.77
N GLN A 12 12.32 -31.05 26.52
CA GLN A 12 12.38 -32.00 25.39
C GLN A 12 13.04 -31.38 24.14
N LYS A 13 14.35 -31.68 24.03
CA LYS A 13 15.06 -32.24 22.86
C LYS A 13 14.57 -31.79 21.47
N ARG A 14 15.34 -30.91 20.80
CA ARG A 14 16.39 -31.27 19.83
C ARG A 14 16.00 -32.39 18.85
N ARG A 15 15.87 -32.05 17.56
CA ARG A 15 16.62 -32.65 16.42
C ARG A 15 16.12 -32.17 15.04
N ARG A 16 16.99 -31.47 14.30
CA ARG A 16 17.12 -31.49 12.82
C ARG A 16 18.46 -32.18 12.49
N PRO A 17 18.80 -32.44 11.22
CA PRO A 17 18.26 -33.37 10.21
C PRO A 17 19.33 -34.47 9.88
N PRO A 18 19.26 -35.24 8.78
CA PRO A 18 20.06 -34.82 7.61
C PRO A 18 19.54 -35.24 6.21
N LYS A 19 20.11 -34.54 5.20
CA LYS A 19 20.18 -34.89 3.78
C LYS A 19 20.78 -36.29 3.59
N ALA A 20 20.20 -37.08 2.67
CA ALA A 20 20.93 -38.16 1.98
C ALA A 20 20.74 -38.04 0.46
N ARG A 21 21.90 -37.98 -0.19
CA ARG A 21 22.21 -37.98 -1.61
C ARG A 21 22.61 -39.42 -1.98
N ARG A 22 22.67 -39.75 -3.29
CA ARG A 22 23.13 -41.03 -3.92
C ARG A 22 22.07 -42.15 -3.94
N ALA A 23 21.94 -43.00 -4.96
CA ALA A 23 22.74 -43.35 -6.15
C ALA A 23 21.78 -44.01 -7.19
N GLN A 24 21.84 -43.65 -8.49
CA GLN A 24 22.52 -44.34 -9.60
C GLN A 24 22.10 -45.79 -9.94
N LYS A 25 21.74 -45.93 -11.24
CA LYS A 25 22.10 -46.98 -12.22
C LYS A 25 21.39 -48.34 -12.24
N ALA A 26 20.75 -48.61 -13.38
CA ALA A 26 20.97 -49.73 -14.31
C ALA A 26 20.13 -49.40 -15.56
N ASP A 27 20.65 -48.99 -16.72
CA ASP A 27 21.41 -49.70 -17.77
C ASP A 27 20.92 -51.12 -18.12
N GLY A 28 20.58 -51.35 -19.39
CA GLY A 28 19.94 -52.59 -19.85
C GLY A 28 19.41 -52.62 -21.29
N SER A 29 20.21 -52.17 -22.26
CA SER A 29 20.43 -52.69 -23.62
C SER A 29 19.43 -53.63 -24.35
N ARG A 30 19.13 -53.24 -25.60
CA ARG A 30 18.95 -54.03 -26.87
C ARG A 30 17.65 -54.82 -27.14
N LYS A 31 16.98 -54.44 -28.24
CA LYS A 31 16.89 -55.28 -29.46
C LYS A 31 16.48 -54.49 -30.70
N ALA A 32 17.12 -54.86 -31.81
CA ALA A 32 17.05 -54.26 -33.13
C ALA A 32 15.93 -54.84 -34.00
N GLY A 33 15.57 -54.08 -35.03
CA GLY A 33 15.11 -54.61 -36.33
C GLY A 33 13.61 -54.50 -36.59
N HIS A 34 13.19 -53.59 -37.48
CA HIS A 34 12.84 -53.96 -38.86
C HIS A 34 12.51 -52.73 -39.72
N SER A 35 13.11 -52.68 -40.89
CA SER A 35 12.87 -51.71 -41.96
C SER A 35 11.50 -51.89 -42.61
N LYS A 36 10.77 -50.80 -42.85
CA LYS A 36 9.92 -50.68 -44.04
C LYS A 36 10.11 -49.32 -44.70
N LYS A 37 10.62 -49.42 -45.92
CA LYS A 37 10.78 -48.42 -46.96
C LYS A 37 9.40 -47.83 -47.30
N ILE A 38 9.21 -46.53 -47.10
CA ILE A 38 8.15 -45.76 -47.75
C ILE A 38 8.82 -44.64 -48.52
N GLU A 39 9.02 -44.93 -49.80
CA GLU A 39 9.29 -43.97 -50.84
C GLU A 39 7.94 -43.36 -51.25
N ARG A 40 7.75 -42.04 -51.06
CA ARG A 40 6.96 -41.22 -51.98
C ARG A 40 6.99 -39.72 -51.64
N GLN A 41 7.26 -38.98 -52.72
CA GLN A 41 6.71 -37.67 -53.07
C GLN A 41 7.26 -36.42 -52.34
N LYS A 42 8.28 -35.85 -53.00
CA LYS A 42 8.38 -34.40 -53.23
C LYS A 42 6.99 -33.84 -53.60
N ILE A 43 6.40 -33.06 -52.70
CA ILE A 43 5.31 -32.14 -53.02
C ILE A 43 5.81 -30.74 -52.72
N GLY A 44 5.53 -29.85 -53.67
CA GLY A 44 6.08 -28.52 -53.80
C GLY A 44 6.00 -27.67 -52.54
N ARG A 45 7.10 -26.96 -52.34
CA ARG A 45 7.25 -25.78 -51.51
C ARG A 45 6.23 -24.73 -51.99
N SER A 46 5.05 -24.69 -51.37
CA SER A 46 4.11 -23.58 -51.50
C SER A 46 4.17 -22.76 -50.21
N THR A 47 5.00 -21.72 -50.24
CA THR A 47 5.01 -20.65 -49.25
C THR A 47 3.70 -19.87 -49.37
N LYS A 48 2.65 -20.32 -48.68
CA LYS A 48 1.52 -19.46 -48.33
C LYS A 48 1.87 -18.78 -47.02
N SER A 49 2.27 -17.52 -47.11
CA SER A 49 2.37 -16.63 -45.97
C SER A 49 1.00 -16.56 -45.30
N ALA A 50 0.82 -17.35 -44.25
CA ALA A 50 -0.26 -17.14 -43.30
C ALA A 50 -0.01 -15.76 -42.71
N GLY A 51 -0.80 -14.79 -43.15
CA GLY A 51 -0.73 -13.41 -42.70
C GLY A 51 -0.64 -13.39 -41.19
N SER A 52 0.43 -12.78 -40.68
CA SER A 52 0.54 -12.40 -39.29
C SER A 52 -0.68 -11.54 -38.97
N ARG A 53 -1.70 -12.15 -38.36
CA ARG A 53 -2.80 -11.42 -37.73
C ARG A 53 -2.13 -10.62 -36.63
N ARG A 54 -1.84 -9.36 -36.94
CA ARG A 54 -1.46 -8.36 -35.95
C ARG A 54 -2.63 -8.33 -34.97
N VAL A 55 -2.45 -8.99 -33.81
CA VAL A 55 -3.36 -8.83 -32.68
C VAL A 55 -3.20 -7.38 -32.27
N VAL A 56 -4.04 -6.52 -32.84
CA VAL A 56 -4.16 -5.15 -32.39
C VAL A 56 -4.69 -5.28 -30.97
N ALA A 57 -3.82 -5.01 -29.99
CA ALA A 57 -4.23 -4.98 -28.60
C ALA A 57 -5.46 -4.08 -28.51
N ALA A 58 -6.58 -4.63 -28.03
CA ALA A 58 -7.79 -3.85 -27.84
C ALA A 58 -7.42 -2.64 -26.95
N PRO A 59 -7.89 -1.43 -27.28
CA PRO A 59 -7.57 -0.26 -26.48
C PRO A 59 -7.99 -0.54 -25.03
N VAL A 60 -7.02 -0.49 -24.12
CA VAL A 60 -7.27 -0.60 -22.68
C VAL A 60 -8.12 0.61 -22.30
N ARG A 61 -9.43 0.42 -22.17
CA ARG A 61 -10.32 1.44 -21.63
C ARG A 61 -10.01 1.54 -20.15
N LEU A 62 -9.22 2.53 -19.78
CA LEU A 62 -9.00 2.87 -18.38
C LEU A 62 -10.36 3.27 -17.78
N PRO A 63 -10.74 2.71 -16.61
CA PRO A 63 -11.91 3.18 -15.88
C PRO A 63 -11.80 4.69 -15.66
N ARG A 64 -12.93 5.39 -15.77
CA ARG A 64 -12.95 6.81 -15.38
C ARG A 64 -12.75 6.90 -13.86
N PRO A 65 -11.87 7.80 -13.38
CA PRO A 65 -11.69 7.99 -11.95
C PRO A 65 -13.02 8.33 -11.27
N THR A 66 -13.26 7.73 -10.11
CA THR A 66 -14.41 8.10 -9.28
C THR A 66 -14.26 9.50 -8.70
N ALA A 67 -15.37 10.10 -8.25
CA ALA A 67 -15.32 11.38 -7.54
C ALA A 67 -14.44 11.32 -6.28
N ALA A 68 -14.46 10.18 -5.57
CA ALA A 68 -13.61 9.95 -4.39
C ALA A 68 -12.13 9.93 -4.75
N GLU A 69 -11.74 9.23 -5.83
CA GLU A 69 -10.37 9.24 -6.34
C GLU A 69 -9.92 10.65 -6.69
N LEU A 70 -10.73 11.42 -7.41
CA LEU A 70 -10.40 12.79 -7.80
C LEU A 70 -10.21 13.68 -6.57
N ARG A 71 -11.10 13.59 -5.57
CA ARG A 71 -10.97 14.38 -4.34
C ARG A 71 -9.74 14.02 -3.53
N LEU A 72 -9.40 12.73 -3.42
CA LEU A 72 -8.17 12.29 -2.75
C LEU A 72 -6.92 12.80 -3.49
N LEU A 73 -6.92 12.75 -4.82
CA LEU A 73 -5.81 13.27 -5.63
C LEU A 73 -5.69 14.79 -5.52
N THR A 74 -6.80 15.53 -5.51
CA THR A 74 -6.79 16.97 -5.24
C THR A 74 -6.24 17.26 -3.84
N LEU A 75 -6.72 16.56 -2.82
CA LEU A 75 -6.23 16.70 -1.45
C LEU A 75 -4.73 16.41 -1.35
N ALA A 76 -4.24 15.36 -2.03
CA ALA A 76 -2.83 15.05 -2.11
C ALA A 76 -2.01 16.19 -2.71
N GLN A 77 -2.49 16.80 -3.79
CA GLN A 77 -1.84 17.96 -4.42
C GLN A 77 -1.80 19.17 -3.50
N GLU A 78 -2.89 19.44 -2.77
CA GLU A 78 -2.96 20.53 -1.80
C GLU A 78 -1.98 20.32 -0.64
N VAL A 79 -1.93 19.11 -0.06
CA VAL A 79 -0.99 18.76 1.01
C VAL A 79 0.46 18.86 0.53
N ALA A 80 0.77 18.33 -0.65
CA ALA A 80 2.09 18.46 -1.27
C ALA A 80 2.43 19.92 -1.66
N GLY A 81 1.43 20.78 -1.85
CA GLY A 81 1.59 22.23 -2.03
C GLY A 81 2.09 22.90 -0.76
N LEU A 82 1.57 22.52 0.40
CA LEU A 82 2.02 23.06 1.69
C LEU A 82 3.51 22.81 1.94
N ALA A 83 4.02 21.63 1.55
CA ALA A 83 5.44 21.30 1.61
C ALA A 83 6.33 22.20 0.73
N ARG A 84 5.77 22.81 -0.33
CA ARG A 84 6.48 23.68 -1.27
C ARG A 84 6.40 25.15 -0.86
N ASP A 85 5.22 25.57 -0.40
CA ASP A 85 4.89 26.99 -0.21
C ASP A 85 5.17 27.46 1.23
N ALA A 86 4.94 26.61 2.22
CA ALA A 86 5.18 26.94 3.62
C ALA A 86 6.64 26.62 4.00
N ARG A 87 7.48 27.66 4.10
CA ARG A 87 8.79 27.53 4.76
C ARG A 87 8.61 27.64 6.26
N GLY A 88 8.69 26.52 6.97
CA GLY A 88 8.79 26.52 8.44
C GLY A 88 7.87 25.52 9.14
N PRO A 89 7.82 25.56 10.48
CA PRO A 89 7.15 24.57 11.31
C PRO A 89 5.63 24.49 11.09
N HIS A 90 5.02 25.51 10.48
CA HIS A 90 3.58 25.60 10.25
C HIS A 90 3.05 24.76 9.09
N ALA A 91 3.93 24.20 8.24
CA ALA A 91 3.51 23.38 7.10
C ALA A 91 2.78 22.10 7.56
N LEU A 92 3.30 21.47 8.62
CA LEU A 92 2.70 20.27 9.18
C LEU A 92 1.36 20.56 9.87
N ASP A 93 1.25 21.68 10.59
CA ASP A 93 0.01 22.09 11.22
C ASP A 93 -1.08 22.35 10.17
N ALA A 94 -0.74 23.08 9.12
CA ALA A 94 -1.64 23.36 8.01
C ALA A 94 -2.08 22.07 7.31
N ALA A 95 -1.18 21.08 7.15
CA ALA A 95 -1.52 19.79 6.56
C ALA A 95 -2.50 19.00 7.44
N VAL A 96 -2.27 18.95 8.75
CA VAL A 96 -3.20 18.30 9.70
C VAL A 96 -4.57 18.98 9.68
N GLN A 97 -4.62 20.31 9.70
CA GLN A 97 -5.88 21.05 9.62
C GLN A 97 -6.62 20.79 8.30
N LYS A 98 -5.90 20.77 7.18
CA LYS A 98 -6.47 20.48 5.85
C LYS A 98 -7.06 19.07 5.79
N LEU A 99 -6.34 18.07 6.30
CA LEU A 99 -6.82 16.69 6.37
C LEU A 99 -8.04 16.57 7.31
N ALA A 100 -7.99 17.19 8.49
CA ALA A 100 -9.10 17.19 9.42
C ALA A 100 -10.35 17.86 8.84
N ALA A 101 -10.22 18.93 8.06
CA ALA A 101 -11.34 19.55 7.37
C ALA A 101 -11.90 18.66 6.24
N ALA A 102 -11.03 17.89 5.58
CA ALA A 102 -11.45 16.98 4.51
C ALA A 102 -12.16 15.73 5.04
N PHE A 103 -11.73 15.19 6.18
CA PHE A 103 -12.28 13.96 6.76
C PHE A 103 -13.30 14.19 7.89
N GLY A 104 -13.28 15.34 8.56
CA GLY A 104 -14.16 15.64 9.67
C GLY A 104 -15.58 16.00 9.24
N PRO A 105 -16.59 15.85 10.11
CA PRO A 105 -17.94 16.31 9.84
C PRO A 105 -18.00 17.81 9.52
N PRO A 106 -18.85 18.27 8.59
CA PRO A 106 -19.85 17.51 7.81
C PRO A 106 -19.31 17.03 6.45
N ALA A 107 -17.99 16.87 6.27
CA ALA A 107 -17.41 16.58 4.97
C ALA A 107 -17.92 15.26 4.37
N SER A 108 -18.14 15.26 3.05
CA SER A 108 -18.65 14.09 2.33
C SER A 108 -17.56 13.09 1.96
N LEU A 109 -16.27 13.46 2.04
CA LEU A 109 -15.15 12.64 1.57
C LEU A 109 -15.09 11.24 2.22
N PRO A 110 -15.21 11.06 3.54
CA PRO A 110 -15.18 9.71 4.14
C PRO A 110 -16.27 8.79 3.58
N GLY A 111 -17.49 9.34 3.43
CA GLY A 111 -18.62 8.61 2.86
C GLY A 111 -18.41 8.27 1.38
N GLU A 112 -17.89 9.22 0.59
CA GLU A 112 -17.56 8.99 -0.82
C GLU A 112 -16.48 7.93 -1.00
N VAL A 113 -15.42 7.95 -0.19
CA VAL A 113 -14.34 6.95 -0.20
C VAL A 113 -14.87 5.57 0.18
N PHE A 114 -15.69 5.48 1.24
CA PHE A 114 -16.32 4.23 1.64
C PHE A 114 -17.21 3.65 0.53
N GLN A 115 -18.04 4.49 -0.08
CA GLN A 115 -18.90 4.06 -1.19
C GLN A 115 -18.09 3.63 -2.42
N ALA A 116 -17.02 4.34 -2.76
CA ALA A 116 -16.11 3.95 -3.83
C ALA A 116 -15.47 2.58 -3.55
N TRP A 117 -15.02 2.34 -2.31
CA TRP A 117 -14.45 1.06 -1.89
C TRP A 117 -15.46 -0.09 -1.97
N VAL A 118 -16.70 0.12 -1.51
CA VAL A 118 -17.76 -0.89 -1.62
C VAL A 118 -18.04 -1.25 -3.08
N ARG A 119 -18.11 -0.24 -3.96
CA ARG A 119 -18.37 -0.42 -5.40
C ARG A 119 -17.21 -1.07 -6.13
N SER A 120 -15.97 -0.85 -5.70
CA SER A 120 -14.78 -1.39 -6.36
C SER A 120 -14.45 -2.83 -5.98
N ARG A 121 -15.13 -3.46 -5.00
CA ARG A 121 -14.73 -4.76 -4.43
C ARG A 121 -14.58 -5.91 -5.44
N SER A 122 -15.29 -5.88 -6.57
CA SER A 122 -15.17 -6.87 -7.65
C SER A 122 -14.21 -6.45 -8.77
N ASP A 123 -13.71 -5.22 -8.76
CA ASP A 123 -12.80 -4.66 -9.77
C ASP A 123 -11.43 -4.36 -9.13
N LYS A 124 -10.43 -5.18 -9.50
CA LYS A 124 -9.05 -5.04 -9.00
C LYS A 124 -8.41 -3.72 -9.42
N THR A 125 -8.70 -3.24 -10.62
CA THR A 125 -8.14 -1.98 -11.13
C THR A 125 -8.74 -0.79 -10.40
N ALA A 126 -10.05 -0.77 -10.20
CA ALA A 126 -10.71 0.30 -9.43
C ALA A 126 -10.27 0.29 -7.95
N THR A 127 -10.14 -0.89 -7.34
CA THR A 127 -9.63 -1.01 -5.96
C THR A 127 -8.20 -0.50 -5.83
N LEU A 128 -7.34 -0.83 -6.80
CA LEU A 128 -5.96 -0.33 -6.84
C LEU A 128 -5.92 1.18 -7.06
N ALA A 129 -6.75 1.72 -7.95
CA ALA A 129 -6.82 3.15 -8.22
C ALA A 129 -7.23 3.96 -6.98
N LEU A 130 -8.24 3.49 -6.24
CA LEU A 130 -8.68 4.12 -4.99
C LEU A 130 -7.61 4.02 -3.90
N ALA A 131 -6.98 2.84 -3.73
CA ALA A 131 -5.89 2.66 -2.77
C ALA A 131 -4.69 3.57 -3.10
N TRP A 132 -4.36 3.69 -4.39
CA TRP A 132 -3.30 4.58 -4.85
C TRP A 132 -3.65 6.04 -4.61
N ALA A 133 -4.88 6.48 -4.87
CA ALA A 133 -5.31 7.85 -4.60
C ALA A 133 -5.16 8.22 -3.11
N ARG A 134 -5.51 7.29 -2.19
CA ARG A 134 -5.27 7.47 -0.75
C ARG A 134 -3.77 7.49 -0.42
N GLU A 135 -2.99 6.63 -1.05
CA GLU A 135 -1.53 6.60 -0.87
C GLU A 135 -0.85 7.90 -1.31
N GLN A 136 -1.36 8.56 -2.37
CA GLN A 136 -0.87 9.89 -2.76
C GLN A 136 -1.02 10.93 -1.66
N VAL A 137 -2.10 10.87 -0.87
CA VAL A 137 -2.28 11.75 0.30
C VAL A 137 -1.22 11.47 1.35
N ARG A 138 -0.95 10.19 1.63
CA ARG A 138 0.10 9.78 2.58
C ARG A 138 1.48 10.25 2.14
N LEU A 139 1.82 10.08 0.86
CA LEU A 139 3.10 10.53 0.30
C LEU A 139 3.24 12.05 0.35
N GLY A 140 2.21 12.80 0.00
CA GLY A 140 2.21 14.26 0.15
C GLY A 140 2.42 14.70 1.60
N LEU A 141 1.81 14.00 2.56
CA LEU A 141 2.03 14.26 3.99
C LEU A 141 3.43 13.87 4.45
N GLN A 142 4.00 12.78 3.93
CA GLN A 142 5.38 12.38 4.20
C GLN A 142 6.35 13.48 3.76
N ASP A 143 6.17 14.06 2.57
CA ASP A 143 6.99 15.17 2.08
C ASP A 143 6.94 16.38 3.02
N VAL A 144 5.76 16.69 3.58
CA VAL A 144 5.60 17.76 4.59
C VAL A 144 6.40 17.41 5.85
N VAL A 145 6.28 16.19 6.36
CA VAL A 145 6.98 15.73 7.57
C VAL A 145 8.50 15.79 7.39
N GLU A 146 9.02 15.31 6.25
CA GLU A 146 10.47 15.30 5.98
C GLU A 146 11.07 16.70 5.88
N ARG A 147 10.30 17.68 5.40
CA ARG A 147 10.72 19.08 5.28
C ARG A 147 10.49 19.91 6.53
N THR A 148 9.68 19.41 7.47
CA THR A 148 9.42 20.09 8.73
C THR A 148 10.63 19.93 9.64
N PRO A 149 11.26 21.02 10.12
CA PRO A 149 12.39 20.92 11.03
C PRO A 149 11.97 20.14 12.28
N LYS A 150 12.75 19.13 12.67
CA LYS A 150 12.54 18.44 13.94
C LYS A 150 12.70 19.45 15.07
N GLY A 151 11.65 19.61 15.88
CA GLY A 151 11.74 20.38 17.11
C GLY A 151 12.78 19.80 18.07
N PRO A 152 13.14 20.53 19.15
CA PRO A 152 14.22 20.15 20.07
C PRO A 152 14.04 18.78 20.73
N ARG A 153 12.83 18.23 20.76
CA ARG A 153 12.54 16.81 21.03
C ARG A 153 11.20 16.41 20.38
N PRO A 154 11.15 15.52 19.39
CA PRO A 154 9.90 14.86 19.05
C PRO A 154 9.46 13.98 20.23
N ARG A 155 8.17 14.03 20.61
CA ARG A 155 7.60 13.12 21.63
C ARG A 155 7.57 11.67 21.14
N ILE A 156 7.60 11.47 19.82
CA ILE A 156 7.54 10.17 19.15
C ILE A 156 8.72 10.07 18.20
N ASP A 157 9.63 9.12 18.47
CA ASP A 157 10.76 8.82 17.59
C ASP A 157 10.35 7.74 16.58
N VAL A 158 9.83 8.18 15.43
CA VAL A 158 9.49 7.32 14.29
C VAL A 158 9.98 7.99 13.00
N ASP A 159 10.18 7.19 11.96
CA ASP A 159 10.50 7.71 10.63
C ASP A 159 9.31 8.48 10.01
N ALA A 160 9.57 9.28 8.98
CA ALA A 160 8.56 10.13 8.35
C ALA A 160 7.44 9.34 7.65
N ALA A 161 7.74 8.15 7.10
CA ALA A 161 6.74 7.31 6.46
C ALA A 161 5.78 6.74 7.51
N THR A 162 6.29 6.32 8.66
CA THR A 162 5.49 5.86 9.80
C THR A 162 4.67 6.99 10.41
N LEU A 163 5.27 8.18 10.62
CA LEU A 163 4.53 9.33 11.16
C LEU A 163 3.40 9.78 10.23
N SER A 164 3.66 9.88 8.92
CA SER A 164 2.63 10.25 7.94
C SER A 164 1.49 9.23 7.87
N TRP A 165 1.80 7.94 7.97
CA TRP A 165 0.76 6.90 8.07
C TRP A 165 -0.12 7.08 9.31
N LEU A 166 0.49 7.30 10.48
CA LEU A 166 -0.23 7.52 11.75
C LEU A 166 -1.10 8.79 11.71
N LEU A 167 -0.56 9.89 11.18
CA LEU A 167 -1.28 11.16 11.08
C LEU A 167 -2.46 11.07 10.12
N LEU A 168 -2.29 10.41 8.97
CA LEU A 168 -3.41 10.17 8.05
C LEU A 168 -4.50 9.33 8.72
N ALA A 169 -4.14 8.25 9.41
CA ALA A 169 -5.10 7.41 10.12
C ALA A 169 -5.84 8.18 11.23
N ALA A 170 -5.13 9.04 11.98
CA ALA A 170 -5.74 9.89 13.00
C ALA A 170 -6.74 10.90 12.38
N CYS A 171 -6.40 11.51 11.25
CA CYS A 171 -7.30 12.42 10.55
C CYS A 171 -8.52 11.71 9.96
N GLU A 172 -8.35 10.50 9.41
CA GLU A 172 -9.47 9.68 8.93
C GLU A 172 -10.41 9.28 10.07
N ALA A 173 -9.88 9.03 11.27
CA ALA A 173 -10.68 8.69 12.44
C ALA A 173 -11.57 9.85 12.92
N ILE A 174 -11.24 11.12 12.59
CA ILE A 174 -12.09 12.29 12.89
C ILE A 174 -13.47 12.14 12.26
N ALA A 175 -13.61 11.42 11.16
CA ALA A 175 -14.90 11.13 10.54
C ALA A 175 -15.90 10.40 11.47
N GLN A 176 -15.40 9.74 12.53
CA GLN A 176 -16.20 9.01 13.51
C GLN A 176 -16.54 9.83 14.76
N GLU A 177 -15.99 11.04 14.88
CA GLU A 177 -16.19 11.90 16.04
C GLU A 177 -17.46 12.77 15.87
N PRO A 178 -18.14 13.13 16.96
CA PRO A 178 -19.18 14.15 16.88
C PRO A 178 -18.57 15.51 16.47
N PRO A 179 -19.31 16.38 15.75
CA PRO A 179 -18.78 17.66 15.29
C PRO A 179 -18.16 18.53 16.41
N SER A 180 -18.72 18.46 17.61
CA SER A 180 -18.23 19.19 18.79
C SER A 180 -16.85 18.74 19.28
N ALA A 181 -16.42 17.50 18.99
CA ALA A 181 -15.14 16.96 19.46
C ALA A 181 -13.99 17.18 18.46
N VAL A 182 -14.29 17.55 17.21
CA VAL A 182 -13.30 17.66 16.12
C VAL A 182 -12.17 18.62 16.50
N ALA A 183 -12.49 19.80 17.01
CA ALA A 183 -11.49 20.81 17.37
C ALA A 183 -10.51 20.30 18.45
N ASP A 184 -11.03 19.58 19.45
CA ASP A 184 -10.20 19.02 20.51
C ASP A 184 -9.31 17.89 20.00
N ARG A 185 -9.82 17.02 19.10
CA ARG A 185 -9.01 15.97 18.47
C ARG A 185 -7.89 16.53 17.61
N VAL A 186 -8.17 17.56 16.81
CA VAL A 186 -7.15 18.25 16.01
C VAL A 186 -6.09 18.86 16.93
N ARG A 187 -6.50 19.53 18.02
CA ARG A 187 -5.56 20.07 19.03
C ARG A 187 -4.67 18.97 19.61
N SER A 188 -5.24 17.84 20.03
CA SER A 188 -4.47 16.71 20.57
C SER A 188 -3.46 16.15 19.57
N ILE A 189 -3.81 16.06 18.28
CA ILE A 189 -2.86 15.62 17.23
C ILE A 189 -1.70 16.61 17.11
N LEU A 190 -1.97 17.91 17.10
CA LEU A 190 -0.95 18.96 17.01
C LEU A 190 -0.01 18.96 18.25
N GLU A 191 -0.56 18.80 19.45
CA GLU A 191 0.22 18.68 20.68
C GLU A 191 1.12 17.44 20.69
N LEU A 192 0.67 16.34 20.09
CA LEU A 192 1.41 15.08 20.00
C LEU A 192 2.64 15.21 19.09
N ILE A 193 2.53 15.95 17.99
CA ILE A 193 3.66 16.23 17.07
C ILE A 193 4.58 17.36 17.57
N GLY A 194 4.34 17.88 18.78
CA GLY A 194 5.20 18.86 19.43
C GLY A 194 4.84 20.32 19.12
N HIS A 195 3.65 20.58 18.56
CA HIS A 195 3.13 21.93 18.45
C HIS A 195 2.50 22.35 19.78
N VAL A 196 3.06 23.34 20.45
CA VAL A 196 2.44 23.96 21.63
C VAL A 196 1.61 25.15 21.12
N PRO A 197 0.29 25.18 21.32
CA PRO A 197 -0.48 26.37 21.00
C PRO A 197 0.09 27.54 21.80
N ALA A 198 0.33 28.68 21.14
CA ALA A 198 0.65 29.91 21.86
C ALA A 198 -0.50 30.18 22.84
N THR A 199 -0.24 30.01 24.13
CA THR A 199 -1.15 30.40 25.20
C THR A 199 -1.29 31.92 25.12
N GLY A 200 -2.43 32.38 24.63
CA GLY A 200 -2.93 33.75 24.80
C GLY A 200 -3.75 33.85 26.08
#